data_AF-E7ADD9-F1
#
_entry.id   AF-E7ADD9-F1
#
_cell.length_a   1.000
_cell.length_b   1.000
_cell.length_c   1.000
_cell.angle_alpha   90.00
_cell.angle_beta   90.00
_cell.angle_gamma   90.00
#
_symmetry.space_group_name_H-M   'P 1'
#
loop_
_entity.id
_entity.type
_entity.pdbx_description
1 polymer ?
#
loop_
_entity_poly.entity_id
_entity_poly.type
_entity_poly.pdbx_seq_one_letter_code
_entity_poly.pdbx_strand_id
1 'polypeptide(L)' 'MEKATLIALLDFFAGLFVGIALTCGGLSLFIFRDWDMKVAIFVALFVFGLFSFFALLSKSIAALLKDSPRERI' A
#
# COMPACT_ATOMS: atom_id res chain seq x y z
N MET A 1 19.87 5.82 10.93
CA MET A 1 18.49 5.99 11.44
C MET A 1 18.23 4.90 12.46
N GLU A 2 17.65 5.22 13.61
CA GLU A 2 17.26 4.20 14.59
C GLU A 2 16.24 3.24 13.96
N LYS A 3 16.30 1.95 14.31
CA LYS A 3 15.39 0.94 13.72
C LYS A 3 13.92 1.28 13.93
N ALA A 4 13.60 1.93 15.05
CA ALA A 4 12.27 2.46 15.34
C ALA A 4 11.78 3.48 14.29
N THR A 5 12.65 4.36 13.81
CA THR A 5 12.32 5.34 12.77
C THR A 5 12.01 4.66 11.44
N LEU A 6 12.78 3.62 11.08
CA LEU A 6 12.56 2.81 9.88
C LEU A 6 11.23 2.07 9.93
N ILE A 7 10.90 1.45 11.06
CA ILE A 7 9.61 0.75 11.26
C ILE A 7 8.43 1.73 11.13
N ALA A 8 8.52 2.90 11.79
CA ALA A 8 7.48 3.93 11.71
C ALA A 8 7.29 4.46 10.28
N LEU A 9 8.39 4.61 9.54
CA LEU A 9 8.34 5.03 8.13
C LEU A 9 7.65 3.98 7.25
N LEU A 10 7.95 2.69 7.44
CA LEU A 10 7.29 1.63 6.68
C LEU A 10 5.80 1.50 7.02
N ASP A 11 5.42 1.70 8.28
CA ASP A 11 4.00 1.67 8.67
C ASP A 11 3.23 2.87 8.10
N PHE A 12 3.87 4.05 8.04
CA PHE A 12 3.35 5.23 7.34
C PHE A 12 3.11 4.94 5.85
N PHE A 13 4.08 4.35 5.16
CA PHE A 13 3.91 3.97 3.75
C PHE A 13 2.83 2.91 3.56
N ALA A 14 2.71 1.93 4.46
CA ALA A 14 1.63 0.96 4.41
C ALA A 14 0.25 1.64 4.49
N GLY A 15 0.08 2.57 5.43
CA GLY A 15 -1.15 3.36 5.55
C GLY A 15 -1.42 4.24 4.32
N LEU A 16 -0.38 4.92 3.80
CA LEU A 16 -0.47 5.77 2.61
C LEU A 16 -0.91 4.97 1.38
N PHE A 17 -0.31 3.79 1.15
CA PHE A 17 -0.65 2.95 0.01
C PHE A 17 -2.08 2.40 0.09
N VAL A 18 -2.57 2.02 1.28
CA VAL A 18 -3.98 1.64 1.46
C VAL A 18 -4.91 2.82 1.17
N GLY A 19 -4.56 4.02 1.64
CA GLY A 19 -5.32 5.24 1.37
C GLY A 19 -5.42 5.55 -0.12
N ILE A 20 -4.30 5.46 -0.84
CA ILE A 20 -4.23 5.64 -2.30
C ILE A 20 -5.03 4.55 -3.02
N ALA A 21 -4.92 3.29 -2.59
CA ALA A 21 -5.66 2.18 -3.19
C ALA A 21 -7.19 2.41 -3.12
N LEU A 22 -7.69 2.87 -1.96
CA LEU A 22 -9.12 3.14 -1.77
C LEU A 22 -9.58 4.38 -2.52
N THR A 23 -8.84 5.49 -2.43
CA THR A 23 -9.23 6.75 -3.08
C THR A 23 -9.07 6.68 -4.60
N CYS A 24 -7.93 6.26 -5.13
CA CYS A 24 -7.73 6.14 -6.57
C CYS A 24 -8.53 4.98 -7.18
N GLY A 25 -8.66 3.85 -6.47
CA GLY A 25 -9.53 2.75 -6.89
C GLY A 25 -10.99 3.18 -6.99
N GLY A 26 -11.52 3.87 -5.98
CA GLY A 26 -12.89 4.41 -6.00
C GLY A 26 -13.10 5.51 -7.04
N LEU A 27 -12.17 6.47 -7.13
CA LEU A 27 -12.24 7.58 -8.08
C LEU A 27 -12.13 7.11 -9.52
N SER A 28 -11.41 6.03 -9.80
CA SER A 28 -11.30 5.49 -11.16
C SER A 28 -12.66 5.03 -11.73
N LEU A 29 -13.61 4.59 -10.89
CA LEU A 29 -14.98 4.28 -11.31
C LEU A 29 -15.80 5.52 -11.69
N PHE A 30 -15.47 6.69 -11.13
CA PHE A 30 -16.15 7.96 -11.44
C PHE A 30 -15.47 8.75 -12.56
N ILE A 31 -14.13 8.76 -12.62
CA ILE A 31 -13.34 9.49 -13.61
C ILE A 31 -13.43 8.82 -14.99
N PHE A 32 -13.41 7.49 -15.04
CA PHE A 32 -13.51 6.73 -16.29
C PHE A 32 -14.95 6.32 -16.61
N ARG A 33 -15.95 7.07 -16.12
CA ARG A 33 -17.37 6.78 -16.36
C ARG A 33 -17.73 6.79 -17.85
N ASP A 34 -17.04 7.60 -18.64
CA ASP A 34 -17.23 7.70 -20.09
C ASP A 34 -16.42 6.65 -20.88
N TRP A 35 -15.60 5.83 -20.20
CA TRP A 35 -14.89 4.70 -20.81
C TRP A 35 -15.69 3.41 -20.63
N ASP A 36 -15.40 2.40 -21.45
CA ASP A 36 -16.03 1.08 -21.33
C ASP A 36 -15.86 0.55 -19.90
N MET A 37 -16.99 0.21 -19.26
CA MET A 37 -17.06 -0.16 -17.85
C MET A 37 -16.11 -1.32 -17.49
N LYS A 38 -15.83 -2.22 -18.43
CA LYS A 38 -14.87 -3.32 -18.20
C LYS A 38 -13.45 -2.79 -18.02
N VAL A 39 -13.08 -1.79 -18.81
CA VAL A 39 -11.75 -1.14 -18.74
C VAL A 39 -11.63 -0.37 -17.44
N ALA A 40 -12.65 0.40 -17.05
CA ALA A 40 -12.65 1.13 -15.79
C ALA A 40 -12.50 0.21 -14.56
N ILE A 41 -13.24 -0.92 -14.53
CA ILE A 41 -13.12 -1.93 -13.47
C ILE A 41 -11.74 -2.57 -13.47
N PHE A 42 -11.19 -2.90 -14.63
CA PHE A 42 -9.86 -3.52 -14.73
C PHE A 42 -8.76 -2.58 -14.21
N VAL A 43 -8.83 -1.30 -14.57
CA VAL A 43 -7.90 -0.26 -14.06
C VAL A 43 -8.07 -0.07 -12.55
N ALA A 44 -9.31 -0.03 -12.05
CA ALA A 44 -9.58 0.09 -10.61
C ALA A 44 -8.98 -1.07 -9.83
N LEU A 45 -9.20 -2.31 -10.28
CA LEU A 45 -8.66 -3.52 -9.67
C LEU A 45 -7.14 -3.59 -9.75
N PHE A 46 -6.56 -3.15 -10.87
CA PHE A 46 -5.11 -3.11 -11.04
C PHE A 46 -4.45 -2.12 -10.08
N VAL A 47 -4.97 -0.88 -10.00
CA VAL A 47 -4.47 0.16 -9.09
C VAL A 47 -4.63 -0.29 -7.64
N PHE A 48 -5.81 -0.82 -7.29
CA PHE A 48 -6.08 -1.34 -5.94
C PHE A 48 -5.13 -2.49 -5.57
N GLY A 49 -4.95 -3.45 -6.48
CA GLY A 49 -4.07 -4.61 -6.26
C GLY A 49 -2.61 -4.21 -6.12
N LEU A 50 -2.12 -3.33 -6.98
CA LEU A 50 -0.74 -2.84 -6.95
C LEU A 50 -0.42 -2.15 -5.63
N PHE A 51 -1.24 -1.18 -5.22
CA PHE A 51 -0.99 -0.42 -3.98
C PHE A 51 -1.25 -1.26 -2.73
N SER A 52 -2.24 -2.14 -2.73
CA SER A 52 -2.46 -3.08 -1.62
C SER A 52 -1.29 -4.05 -1.46
N PHE A 53 -0.68 -4.50 -2.55
CA PHE A 53 0.51 -5.35 -2.50
C PHE A 53 1.70 -4.62 -1.86
N PHE A 54 1.97 -3.37 -2.26
CA PHE A 54 3.02 -2.57 -1.63
C PHE A 54 2.74 -2.27 -0.16
N ALA A 55 1.47 -2.05 0.21
CA ALA A 55 1.09 -1.88 1.61
C ALA A 55 1.39 -3.12 2.45
N LEU A 56 1.02 -4.31 1.94
CA LEU A 56 1.29 -5.58 2.60
C LEU A 56 2.79 -5.83 2.72
N LEU A 57 3.56 -5.60 1.65
CA LEU A 57 5.02 -5.71 1.67
C LEU A 57 5.64 -4.80 2.72
N SER A 58 5.25 -3.52 2.75
CA SER A 58 5.78 -2.56 3.73
C SER A 58 5.49 -3.00 5.16
N LYS A 59 4.26 -3.49 5.41
CA LYS A 59 3.87 -4.00 6.73
C LYS A 59 4.61 -5.29 7.11
N SER A 60 4.82 -6.19 6.15
CA SER A 60 5.60 -7.42 6.35
C SER A 60 7.06 -7.13 6.67
N ILE A 61 7.69 -6.17 5.96
CA ILE A 61 9.08 -5.77 6.22
C ILE A 61 9.19 -5.06 7.57
N ALA A 62 8.23 -4.22 7.95
CA ALA A 62 8.18 -3.59 9.26
C ALA A 62 8.09 -4.64 10.39
N ALA A 63 7.24 -5.66 10.23
CA ALA A 63 7.13 -6.77 11.17
C ALA A 63 8.43 -7.59 11.26
N LEU A 64 9.05 -7.91 10.13
CA LEU A 64 10.36 -8.58 10.08
C LEU A 64 11.47 -7.78 10.77
N LEU A 65 11.49 -6.46 10.60
CA LEU A 65 12.44 -5.58 11.30
C LEU A 65 12.20 -5.56 12.81
N LYS A 66 10.93 -5.64 13.23
CA LYS A 66 10.53 -5.65 14.65
C LYS A 66 10.89 -6.98 15.34
N ASP A 67 10.80 -8.10 14.63
CA ASP A 67 11.17 -9.44 15.13
C ASP A 67 12.67 -9.77 15.01
N SER A 68 13.47 -8.95 14.30
CA SER A 68 14.91 -9.20 14.12
C SER A 68 15.65 -9.13 15.48
N PRO A 69 16.18 -10.25 16.03
CA PRO A 69 16.80 -10.31 17.36
C PRO A 69 18.17 -9.62 17.49
N ARG A 70 18.60 -8.89 16.45
CA ARG A 70 19.98 -8.41 16.28
C ARG A 70 20.30 -7.10 17.01
N GLU A 71 19.76 -6.90 18.20
CA GLU A 71 20.05 -5.71 19.06
C GLU A 71 19.99 -6.05 20.55
N ARG A 72 20.57 -7.21 20.90
CA ARG A 72 20.92 -7.56 22.28
C ARG A 72 22.40 -7.94 22.35
N ILE A 73 23.29 -7.09 21.83
CA ILE A 73 24.72 -7.12 22.15
C ILE A 73 25.23 -5.70 22.09
#